data_AF-A0A106QCH8-F1
#
_entry.id   AF-A0A106QCH8-F1
#
_cell.length_a   1.000
_cell.length_b   1.000
_cell.length_c   1.000
_cell.angle_alpha   90.00
_cell.angle_beta   90.00
_cell.angle_gamma   90.00
#
_symmetry.space_group_name_H-M   'P 1'
#
loop_
_entity.id
_entity.type
_entity.pdbx_description
1 polymer ?
#
loop_
_entity_poly.entity_id
_entity_poly.type
_entity_poly.pdbx_seq_one_letter_code
_entity_poly.pdbx_strand_id
1 'polypeptide(L)'
;MRTDLLAYVKALSLADRKNLSQKVLKLYEETGDLAKAALPFDGAHCSTHRLVPRQKLLQEAADSMLVLYSIVYSLGFDDQELEDMMKKKTDYWAELQAREDLLANKSPKGTPYELHITVSEAPDVDAFRLACHAAGAKPILLDLQTRSDDVIKDVMTSSVVFGSNTDALNTLEAQAKVLETHGLKVVRKKIETVPWHPAAPSLKHAAPVMPKDCYFECHFGVKTQNGPAMARLRALAKELGCHMSRNTFKRTEDHVVVMLTYRDYEGPYEKVTAAVEHIGASLRAAGYDVDKEIVEFSLYDTKVHHDAAWLAAA
;
A
#
# COMPACT_ATOMS: atom_id res chain seq x y z
N MET A 1 -14.05 -33.48 0.36
CA MET A 1 -13.84 -34.67 1.24
C MET A 1 -15.02 -35.60 1.04
N ARG A 2 -14.86 -36.93 1.10
CA ARG A 2 -16.06 -37.80 1.06
C ARG A 2 -16.93 -37.48 2.29
N THR A 3 -18.23 -37.38 2.10
CA THR A 3 -19.19 -36.92 3.11
C THR A 3 -19.19 -37.80 4.37
N ASP A 4 -18.87 -39.10 4.20
CA ASP A 4 -18.72 -40.08 5.29
C ASP A 4 -17.57 -39.74 6.25
N LEU A 5 -16.42 -39.29 5.72
CA LEU A 5 -15.26 -38.93 6.50
C LEU A 5 -15.50 -37.65 7.32
N LEU A 6 -16.15 -36.63 6.74
CA LEU A 6 -16.43 -35.39 7.47
C LEU A 6 -17.42 -35.62 8.62
N ALA A 7 -18.47 -36.40 8.37
CA ALA A 7 -19.42 -36.79 9.41
C ALA A 7 -18.72 -37.53 10.56
N TYR A 8 -17.77 -38.41 10.25
CA TYR A 8 -16.97 -39.10 11.26
C TYR A 8 -16.06 -38.15 12.06
N VAL A 9 -15.36 -37.23 11.39
CA VAL A 9 -14.53 -36.20 12.03
C VAL A 9 -15.38 -35.33 12.96
N LYS A 10 -16.58 -34.93 12.54
CA LYS A 10 -17.53 -34.16 13.35
C LYS A 10 -17.96 -34.93 14.59
N ALA A 11 -18.33 -36.21 14.45
CA ALA A 11 -18.69 -37.06 15.59
C ALA A 11 -17.56 -37.17 16.62
N LEU A 12 -16.31 -37.37 16.16
CA LEU A 12 -15.14 -37.40 17.05
C LEU A 12 -14.88 -36.04 17.72
N SER A 13 -15.06 -34.95 16.97
CA SER A 13 -14.87 -33.58 17.46
C SER A 13 -15.83 -33.20 18.58
N LEU A 14 -17.10 -33.63 18.47
CA LEU A 14 -18.13 -33.44 19.49
C LEU A 14 -17.90 -34.33 20.72
N ALA A 15 -17.24 -35.48 20.55
CA ALA A 15 -16.87 -36.36 21.65
C ALA A 15 -15.56 -35.96 22.36
N ASP A 16 -14.78 -35.03 21.79
CA ASP A 16 -13.52 -34.56 22.37
C ASP A 16 -13.79 -33.76 23.65
N ARG A 17 -13.22 -34.24 24.77
CA ARG A 17 -13.41 -33.67 26.11
C ARG A 17 -12.51 -32.46 26.40
N LYS A 18 -11.59 -32.11 25.50
CA LYS A 18 -10.76 -30.91 25.66
C LYS A 18 -11.63 -29.66 25.60
N ASN A 19 -11.35 -28.71 26.47
CA ASN A 19 -11.93 -27.36 26.34
C ASN A 19 -11.24 -26.57 25.21
N LEU A 20 -11.77 -25.38 24.87
CA LEU A 20 -11.24 -24.55 23.79
C LEU A 20 -9.74 -24.26 23.95
N SER A 21 -9.31 -23.82 25.14
CA SER A 21 -7.89 -23.50 25.39
C SER A 21 -6.98 -24.72 25.21
N GLN A 22 -7.40 -25.90 25.65
CA GLN A 22 -6.66 -27.16 25.46
C GLN A 22 -6.60 -27.57 23.99
N LYS A 23 -7.66 -27.36 23.21
CA LYS A 23 -7.66 -27.62 21.76
C LYS A 23 -6.73 -26.66 21.02
N VAL A 24 -6.73 -25.37 21.39
CA VAL A 24 -5.79 -24.38 20.85
C VAL A 24 -4.34 -24.78 21.18
N LEU A 25 -4.05 -25.20 22.42
CA LEU A 25 -2.72 -25.72 22.78
C LEU A 25 -2.33 -26.97 21.98
N LYS A 26 -3.28 -27.89 21.76
CA LYS A 26 -3.06 -29.06 20.92
C LYS A 26 -2.77 -28.68 19.47
N LEU A 27 -3.41 -27.64 18.93
CA LEU A 27 -3.09 -27.12 17.60
C LEU A 27 -1.63 -26.63 17.52
N TYR A 28 -1.13 -25.98 18.57
CA TYR A 28 0.28 -25.59 18.64
C TYR A 28 1.24 -26.80 18.69
N GLU A 29 0.85 -27.88 19.36
CA GLU A 29 1.61 -29.13 19.36
C GLU A 29 1.71 -29.72 17.95
N GLU A 30 0.58 -29.90 17.26
CA GLU A 30 0.57 -30.47 15.90
C GLU A 30 1.27 -29.59 14.87
N THR A 31 1.09 -28.27 14.96
CA THR A 31 1.82 -27.34 14.07
C THR A 31 3.31 -27.31 14.37
N GLY A 32 3.72 -27.53 15.62
CA GLY A 32 5.11 -27.73 16.02
C GLY A 32 5.71 -29.02 15.45
N ASP A 33 4.97 -30.12 15.46
CA ASP A 33 5.39 -31.37 14.85
C ASP A 33 5.45 -31.29 13.31
N LEU A 34 4.51 -30.59 12.68
CA LEU A 34 4.58 -30.24 11.26
C LEU A 34 5.86 -29.44 10.95
N ALA A 35 6.18 -28.43 11.75
CA ALA A 35 7.41 -27.65 11.58
C ALA A 35 8.67 -28.52 11.77
N LYS A 36 8.69 -29.39 12.78
CA LYS A 36 9.77 -30.34 13.04
C LYS A 36 9.99 -31.33 11.89
N ALA A 37 8.93 -31.67 11.16
CA ALA A 37 8.99 -32.46 9.94
C ALA A 37 9.45 -31.65 8.71
N ALA A 38 8.96 -30.41 8.56
CA ALA A 38 9.26 -29.54 7.41
C ALA A 38 10.71 -29.06 7.35
N LEU A 39 11.25 -28.58 8.48
CA LEU A 39 12.63 -28.07 8.54
C LEU A 39 13.69 -29.04 7.99
N PRO A 40 13.76 -30.32 8.43
CA PRO A 40 14.70 -31.28 7.85
C PRO A 40 14.32 -31.72 6.43
N PHE A 41 13.04 -31.74 6.07
CA PHE A 41 12.59 -32.08 4.72
C PHE A 41 13.12 -31.07 3.68
N ASP A 42 13.05 -29.77 3.98
CA ASP A 42 13.58 -28.70 3.11
C ASP A 42 15.09 -28.48 3.26
N GLY A 43 15.76 -29.26 4.14
CA GLY A 43 17.19 -29.12 4.38
C GLY A 43 17.57 -27.81 5.07
N ALA A 44 16.70 -27.27 5.92
CA ALA A 44 16.96 -26.04 6.67
C ALA A 44 18.26 -26.14 7.47
N HIS A 45 18.97 -25.01 7.59
CA HIS A 45 20.22 -24.91 8.34
C HIS A 45 20.07 -25.51 9.76
N CYS A 46 21.05 -26.29 10.19
CA CYS A 46 21.05 -27.06 11.45
C CYS A 46 19.97 -28.16 11.59
N SER A 47 19.20 -28.50 10.54
CA SER A 47 18.18 -29.57 10.58
C SER A 47 18.52 -30.80 9.71
N THR A 48 19.63 -30.77 8.98
CA THR A 48 20.01 -31.78 7.97
C THR A 48 20.42 -33.16 8.52
N HIS A 49 20.52 -33.31 9.85
CA HIS A 49 20.85 -34.60 10.50
C HIS A 49 19.66 -35.57 10.56
N ARG A 50 18.46 -35.15 10.13
CA ARG A 50 17.25 -35.98 10.06
C ARG A 50 16.79 -36.08 8.60
N LEU A 51 16.37 -37.26 8.18
CA LEU A 51 15.71 -37.47 6.90
C LEU A 51 14.22 -37.72 7.15
N VAL A 52 13.38 -36.86 6.59
CA VAL A 52 11.92 -36.92 6.75
C VAL A 52 11.28 -37.18 5.39
N PRO A 53 10.43 -38.22 5.25
CA PRO A 53 9.72 -38.45 4.00
C PRO A 53 8.51 -37.52 3.88
N ARG A 54 8.09 -37.21 2.64
CA ARG A 54 6.89 -36.39 2.37
C ARG A 54 5.61 -36.89 3.06
N GLN A 55 5.53 -38.20 3.32
CA GLN A 55 4.37 -38.80 4.00
C GLN A 55 4.21 -38.30 5.43
N LYS A 56 5.32 -37.99 6.13
CA LYS A 56 5.28 -37.43 7.48
C LYS A 56 4.68 -36.02 7.46
N LEU A 57 5.00 -35.20 6.45
CA LEU A 57 4.37 -33.88 6.28
C LEU A 57 2.86 -33.98 6.09
N LEU A 58 2.41 -34.92 5.25
CA LEU A 58 0.97 -35.16 5.04
C LEU A 58 0.28 -35.58 6.35
N GLN A 59 0.93 -36.43 7.15
CA GLN A 59 0.41 -36.84 8.45
C GLN A 59 0.21 -35.63 9.38
N GLU A 60 1.26 -34.84 9.63
CA GLU A 60 1.15 -33.71 10.58
C GLU A 60 0.22 -32.60 10.08
N ALA A 61 0.12 -32.41 8.76
CA ALA A 61 -0.86 -31.52 8.17
C ALA A 61 -2.29 -32.01 8.43
N ALA A 62 -2.55 -33.31 8.29
CA ALA A 62 -3.85 -33.91 8.60
C ALA A 62 -4.17 -33.79 10.10
N ASP A 63 -3.21 -34.03 10.98
CA ASP A 63 -3.38 -33.90 12.43
C ASP A 63 -3.76 -32.45 12.81
N SER A 64 -3.08 -31.46 12.21
CA SER A 64 -3.42 -30.04 12.38
C SER A 64 -4.86 -29.73 11.91
N MET A 65 -5.27 -30.27 10.75
CA MET A 65 -6.63 -30.08 10.23
C MET A 65 -7.68 -30.70 11.15
N LEU A 66 -7.45 -31.90 11.69
CA LEU A 66 -8.38 -32.55 12.62
C LEU A 66 -8.60 -31.73 13.89
N VAL A 67 -7.54 -31.11 14.43
CA VAL A 67 -7.68 -30.21 15.58
C VAL A 67 -8.47 -28.94 15.23
N LEU A 68 -8.25 -28.37 14.05
CA LEU A 68 -9.04 -27.21 13.56
C LEU A 68 -10.53 -27.56 13.45
N TYR A 69 -10.89 -28.71 12.85
CA TYR A 69 -12.28 -29.18 12.83
C TYR A 69 -12.83 -29.37 14.25
N SER A 70 -12.03 -29.93 15.17
CA SER A 70 -12.44 -30.11 16.57
C SER A 70 -12.74 -28.78 17.27
N ILE A 71 -12.00 -27.71 16.95
CA ILE A 71 -12.27 -26.36 17.43
C ILE A 71 -13.59 -25.85 16.86
N VAL A 72 -13.74 -25.85 15.52
CA VAL A 72 -14.92 -25.34 14.82
C VAL A 72 -16.21 -25.97 15.35
N TYR A 73 -16.28 -27.30 15.38
CA TYR A 73 -17.48 -28.00 15.82
C TYR A 73 -17.77 -27.82 17.31
N SER A 74 -16.75 -27.65 18.16
CA SER A 74 -16.97 -27.38 19.58
C SER A 74 -17.46 -25.98 19.90
N LEU A 75 -17.29 -25.05 18.95
CA LEU A 75 -17.87 -23.70 19.03
C LEU A 75 -19.32 -23.68 18.50
N GLY A 76 -19.83 -24.80 17.99
CA GLY A 76 -21.21 -24.94 17.53
C GLY A 76 -21.44 -24.57 16.07
N PHE A 77 -20.38 -24.26 15.31
CA PHE A 77 -20.50 -24.00 13.87
C PHE A 77 -20.84 -25.28 13.10
N ASP A 78 -21.68 -25.15 12.08
CA ASP A 78 -22.02 -26.25 11.19
C ASP A 78 -21.13 -26.33 9.94
N ASP A 79 -21.44 -27.31 9.07
CA ASP A 79 -20.63 -27.59 7.88
C ASP A 79 -20.80 -26.48 6.82
N GLN A 80 -21.99 -25.86 6.75
CA GLN A 80 -22.27 -24.78 5.80
C GLN A 80 -21.56 -23.50 6.22
N GLU A 81 -21.60 -23.14 7.51
CA GLU A 81 -20.89 -21.97 8.03
C GLU A 81 -19.37 -22.07 7.82
N LEU A 82 -18.81 -23.27 8.02
CA LEU A 82 -17.40 -23.52 7.74
C LEU A 82 -17.09 -23.43 6.24
N GLU A 83 -17.91 -24.02 5.38
CA GLU A 83 -17.73 -23.98 3.93
C GLU A 83 -17.81 -22.55 3.39
N ASP A 84 -18.78 -21.76 3.84
CA ASP A 84 -18.95 -20.36 3.46
C ASP A 84 -17.73 -19.52 3.85
N MET A 85 -17.21 -19.72 5.07
CA MET A 85 -16.01 -19.03 5.53
C MET A 85 -14.77 -19.47 4.75
N MET A 86 -14.60 -20.78 4.51
CA MET A 86 -13.51 -21.31 3.71
C MET A 86 -13.54 -20.73 2.29
N LYS A 87 -14.71 -20.74 1.64
CA LYS A 87 -14.90 -20.14 0.31
C LYS A 87 -14.49 -18.67 0.32
N LYS A 88 -14.99 -17.88 1.27
CA LYS A 88 -14.64 -16.46 1.41
C LYS A 88 -13.12 -16.25 1.54
N LYS A 89 -12.45 -17.06 2.35
CA LYS A 89 -10.99 -16.96 2.55
C LYS A 89 -10.20 -17.46 1.34
N THR A 90 -10.66 -18.49 0.64
CA THR A 90 -10.05 -18.98 -0.59
C THR A 90 -10.18 -17.99 -1.74
N ASP A 91 -11.35 -17.37 -1.92
CA ASP A 91 -11.57 -16.33 -2.93
C ASP A 91 -10.59 -15.15 -2.70
N TYR A 92 -10.45 -14.72 -1.43
CA TYR A 92 -9.48 -13.69 -1.05
C TYR A 92 -8.03 -14.11 -1.33
N TRP A 93 -7.67 -15.36 -1.04
CA TRP A 93 -6.31 -15.84 -1.28
C TRP A 93 -5.97 -15.92 -2.77
N ALA A 94 -6.89 -16.43 -3.59
CA ALA A 94 -6.75 -16.49 -5.04
C ALA A 94 -6.58 -15.09 -5.65
N GLU A 95 -7.27 -14.09 -5.11
CA GLU A 95 -7.14 -12.71 -5.53
C GLU A 95 -5.75 -12.11 -5.20
N LEU A 96 -5.24 -12.34 -3.98
CA LEU A 96 -3.89 -11.89 -3.62
C LEU A 96 -2.84 -12.45 -4.58
N GLN A 97 -2.92 -13.75 -4.89
CA GLN A 97 -2.03 -14.39 -5.87
C GLN A 97 -2.15 -13.74 -7.25
N ALA A 98 -3.37 -13.53 -7.74
CA ALA A 98 -3.59 -12.89 -9.04
C ALA A 98 -3.01 -11.45 -9.11
N ARG A 99 -2.99 -10.72 -7.99
CA ARG A 99 -2.43 -9.36 -7.91
C ARG A 99 -0.91 -9.37 -7.82
N GLU A 100 -0.33 -10.32 -7.10
CA GLU A 100 1.12 -10.55 -7.12
C GLU A 100 1.59 -10.94 -8.53
N ASP A 101 0.87 -11.82 -9.21
CA ASP A 101 1.14 -12.19 -10.60
C ASP A 101 1.01 -10.98 -11.54
N LEU A 102 -0.03 -10.15 -11.36
CA LEU A 102 -0.19 -8.91 -12.13
C LEU A 102 1.00 -7.96 -11.94
N LEU A 103 1.48 -7.80 -10.70
CA LEU A 103 2.66 -6.99 -10.40
C LEU A 103 3.92 -7.57 -11.05
N ALA A 104 4.15 -8.88 -10.92
CA ALA A 104 5.30 -9.56 -11.52
C ALA A 104 5.29 -9.42 -13.06
N ASN A 105 4.10 -9.49 -13.68
CA ASN A 105 3.94 -9.32 -15.12
C ASN A 105 4.14 -7.87 -15.57
N LYS A 106 3.56 -6.89 -14.86
CA LYS A 106 3.66 -5.46 -15.23
C LYS A 106 5.01 -4.85 -14.87
N SER A 107 5.70 -5.38 -13.86
CA SER A 107 6.99 -4.88 -13.40
C SER A 107 7.96 -6.03 -13.09
N PRO A 108 8.58 -6.63 -14.12
CA PRO A 108 9.49 -7.77 -13.96
C PRO A 108 10.73 -7.47 -13.10
N LYS A 109 11.05 -6.19 -12.88
CA LYS A 109 12.17 -5.74 -12.04
C LYS A 109 11.84 -5.66 -10.55
N GLY A 110 10.61 -6.01 -10.15
CA GLY A 110 10.08 -5.85 -8.80
C GLY A 110 9.04 -4.73 -8.73
N THR A 111 8.34 -4.62 -7.61
CA THR A 111 7.28 -3.62 -7.42
C THR A 111 7.88 -2.20 -7.49
N PRO A 112 7.29 -1.28 -8.28
CA PRO A 112 7.71 0.10 -8.31
C PRO A 112 7.20 0.84 -7.07
N TYR A 113 8.11 1.55 -6.41
CA TYR A 113 7.82 2.42 -5.29
C TYR A 113 8.34 3.83 -5.57
N GLU A 114 7.53 4.85 -5.31
CA GLU A 114 7.99 6.22 -5.22
C GLU A 114 8.20 6.59 -3.75
N LEU A 115 9.37 7.14 -3.44
CA LEU A 115 9.80 7.48 -2.09
C LEU A 115 9.86 9.00 -1.96
N HIS A 116 9.20 9.52 -0.93
CA HIS A 116 9.25 10.94 -0.59
C HIS A 116 9.72 11.13 0.84
N ILE A 117 10.72 12.00 1.03
CA ILE A 117 11.19 12.40 2.35
C ILE A 117 11.06 13.90 2.46
N THR A 118 10.28 14.37 3.42
CA THR A 118 10.08 15.80 3.69
C THR A 118 10.95 16.24 4.85
N VAL A 119 11.57 17.41 4.73
CA VAL A 119 12.37 18.05 5.78
C VAL A 119 11.67 19.31 6.29
N SER A 120 11.89 19.69 7.55
CA SER A 120 11.16 20.81 8.17
C SER A 120 11.40 22.13 7.46
N GLU A 121 12.66 22.39 7.11
CA GLU A 121 13.12 23.61 6.42
C GLU A 121 14.39 23.27 5.65
N ALA A 122 14.58 23.87 4.48
CA ALA A 122 15.88 23.96 3.82
C ALA A 122 16.43 25.38 4.06
N PRO A 123 17.34 25.57 5.03
CA PRO A 123 17.92 26.89 5.30
C PRO A 123 18.70 27.42 4.10
N ASP A 124 19.24 26.51 3.28
CA ASP A 124 19.91 26.80 2.02
C ASP A 124 19.46 25.80 0.95
N VAL A 125 18.97 26.32 -0.18
CA VAL A 125 18.48 25.53 -1.33
C VAL A 125 19.61 24.73 -1.96
N ASP A 126 20.83 25.26 -2.02
CA ASP A 126 21.95 24.56 -2.64
C ASP A 126 22.49 23.47 -1.73
N ALA A 127 22.56 23.72 -0.41
CA ALA A 127 22.82 22.67 0.58
C ALA A 127 21.78 21.53 0.50
N PHE A 128 20.49 21.86 0.34
CA PHE A 128 19.44 20.85 0.16
C PHE A 128 19.64 20.01 -1.11
N ARG A 129 19.95 20.66 -2.25
CA ARG A 129 20.25 19.95 -3.51
C ARG A 129 21.45 19.03 -3.37
N LEU A 130 22.51 19.49 -2.69
CA LEU A 130 23.71 18.69 -2.44
C LEU A 130 23.37 17.45 -1.61
N ALA A 131 22.61 17.61 -0.53
CA ALA A 131 22.17 16.51 0.32
C ALA A 131 21.29 15.51 -0.44
N CYS A 132 20.37 16.00 -1.28
CA CYS A 132 19.53 15.15 -2.13
C CYS A 132 20.36 14.33 -3.13
N HIS A 133 21.33 14.97 -3.79
CA HIS A 133 22.23 14.28 -4.71
C HIS A 133 23.07 13.21 -3.99
N ALA A 134 23.59 13.51 -2.80
CA ALA A 134 24.30 12.54 -1.98
C ALA A 134 23.43 11.36 -1.55
N ALA A 135 22.12 11.60 -1.33
CA ALA A 135 21.14 10.56 -1.04
C ALA A 135 20.68 9.78 -2.28
N GLY A 136 21.07 10.19 -3.50
CA GLY A 136 20.56 9.60 -4.73
C GLY A 136 19.08 9.91 -5.00
N ALA A 137 18.57 11.02 -4.46
CA ALA A 137 17.18 11.44 -4.59
C ALA A 137 17.08 12.80 -5.29
N LYS A 138 15.95 13.04 -5.96
CA LYS A 138 15.68 14.30 -6.64
C LYS A 138 15.14 15.34 -5.65
N PRO A 139 15.70 16.56 -5.61
CA PRO A 139 15.16 17.63 -4.78
C PRO A 139 13.86 18.19 -5.38
N ILE A 140 12.87 18.44 -4.51
CA ILE A 140 11.59 19.06 -4.84
C ILE A 140 11.32 20.17 -3.81
N LEU A 141 10.97 21.34 -4.32
CA LEU A 141 10.43 22.45 -3.54
C LEU A 141 9.03 22.77 -4.08
N LEU A 142 8.01 22.56 -3.25
CA LEU A 142 6.62 22.81 -3.61
C LEU A 142 6.13 24.11 -2.97
N ASP A 143 5.51 24.94 -3.80
CA ASP A 143 4.62 26.01 -3.39
C ASP A 143 3.19 25.43 -3.38
N LEU A 144 2.70 25.04 -2.20
CA LEU A 144 1.34 24.55 -1.98
C LEU A 144 0.40 25.75 -1.86
N GLN A 145 -0.53 25.89 -2.80
CA GLN A 145 -1.44 27.03 -2.85
C GLN A 145 -2.65 26.78 -1.97
N THR A 146 -2.97 27.71 -1.07
CA THR A 146 -4.17 27.65 -0.23
C THR A 146 -5.33 28.45 -0.86
N ARG A 147 -6.54 28.30 -0.31
CA ARG A 147 -7.73 29.11 -0.65
C ARG A 147 -7.54 30.62 -0.50
N SER A 148 -6.68 31.06 0.43
CA SER A 148 -6.47 32.48 0.77
C SER A 148 -5.36 33.15 -0.04
N ASP A 149 -4.91 32.52 -1.14
CA ASP A 149 -3.73 32.95 -1.90
C ASP A 149 -2.39 32.85 -1.13
N ASP A 150 -2.40 32.29 0.07
CA ASP A 150 -1.18 31.99 0.81
C ASP A 150 -0.46 30.78 0.21
N VAL A 151 0.86 30.75 0.38
CA VAL A 151 1.72 29.66 -0.08
C VAL A 151 2.38 28.99 1.11
N ILE A 152 2.12 27.70 1.27
CA ILE A 152 2.87 26.84 2.19
C ILE A 152 4.01 26.22 1.39
N LYS A 153 5.25 26.38 1.86
CA LYS A 153 6.39 25.73 1.24
C LYS A 153 6.58 24.34 1.82
N ASP A 154 6.76 23.36 0.95
CA ASP A 154 7.12 22.00 1.34
C ASP A 154 8.43 21.59 0.65
N VAL A 155 9.38 21.09 1.45
CA VAL A 155 10.72 20.74 1.00
C VAL A 155 10.86 19.22 1.09
N MET A 156 10.94 18.55 -0.06
CA MET A 156 10.95 17.10 -0.09
C MET A 156 11.82 16.51 -1.19
N THR A 157 12.08 15.22 -1.08
CA THR A 157 12.72 14.43 -2.12
C THR A 157 11.70 13.63 -2.93
N SER A 158 12.13 13.15 -4.10
CA SER A 158 11.45 12.08 -4.86
C SER A 158 12.51 11.13 -5.40
N SER A 159 12.26 9.83 -5.28
CA SER A 159 13.07 8.79 -5.92
C SER A 159 12.22 7.56 -6.19
N VAL A 160 12.63 6.75 -7.18
CA VAL A 160 11.90 5.53 -7.55
C VAL A 160 12.79 4.31 -7.27
N VAL A 161 12.21 3.30 -6.63
CA VAL A 161 12.87 2.01 -6.32
C VAL A 161 12.03 0.88 -6.90
N PHE A 162 12.68 -0.11 -7.47
CA PHE A 162 12.05 -1.36 -7.91
C PHE A 162 12.54 -2.49 -7.01
N GLY A 163 11.61 -3.23 -6.40
CA GLY A 163 11.99 -4.34 -5.53
C GLY A 163 10.88 -4.80 -4.59
N SER A 164 11.28 -5.32 -3.44
CA SER A 164 10.39 -5.72 -2.35
C SER A 164 10.05 -4.55 -1.41
N ASN A 165 9.09 -4.75 -0.51
CA ASN A 165 8.75 -3.79 0.53
C ASN A 165 9.97 -3.48 1.42
N THR A 166 10.82 -4.47 1.66
CA THR A 166 12.06 -4.32 2.43
C THR A 166 13.06 -3.45 1.70
N ASP A 167 13.20 -3.58 0.38
CA ASP A 167 14.10 -2.75 -0.42
C ASP A 167 13.66 -1.27 -0.41
N ALA A 168 12.35 -1.02 -0.50
CA ALA A 168 11.77 0.33 -0.42
C ALA A 168 12.02 0.96 0.95
N LEU A 169 11.72 0.25 2.05
CA LEU A 169 11.96 0.73 3.41
C LEU A 169 13.45 0.97 3.69
N ASN A 170 14.31 0.02 3.33
CA ASN A 170 15.75 0.17 3.53
C ASN A 170 16.32 1.36 2.77
N THR A 171 15.86 1.58 1.54
CA THR A 171 16.28 2.73 0.72
C THR A 171 15.78 4.04 1.32
N LEU A 172 14.51 4.10 1.74
CA LEU A 172 13.92 5.27 2.39
C LEU A 172 14.69 5.66 3.66
N GLU A 173 15.00 4.69 4.52
CA GLU A 173 15.76 4.94 5.76
C GLU A 173 17.21 5.34 5.47
N ALA A 174 17.86 4.72 4.48
CA ALA A 174 19.21 5.09 4.06
C ALA A 174 19.27 6.53 3.53
N GLN A 175 18.31 6.92 2.68
CA GLN A 175 18.18 8.27 2.16
C GLN A 175 17.92 9.28 3.29
N ALA A 176 17.00 8.98 4.20
CA ALA A 176 16.69 9.83 5.34
C ALA A 176 17.93 10.10 6.20
N LYS A 177 18.70 9.05 6.50
CA LYS A 177 19.96 9.15 7.26
C LYS A 177 21.00 10.03 6.57
N VAL A 178 21.10 9.96 5.24
CA VAL A 178 22.01 10.84 4.47
C VAL A 178 21.58 12.30 4.60
N LEU A 179 20.28 12.60 4.47
CA LEU A 179 19.76 13.96 4.66
C LEU A 179 20.03 14.48 6.08
N GLU A 180 19.83 13.65 7.10
CA GLU A 180 20.12 13.99 8.51
C GLU A 180 21.60 14.26 8.76
N THR A 181 22.49 13.49 8.13
CA THR A 181 23.95 13.70 8.21
C THR A 181 24.37 15.03 7.61
N HIS A 182 23.60 15.57 6.67
CA HIS A 182 23.77 16.92 6.12
C HIS A 182 23.07 18.01 6.95
N GLY A 183 22.58 17.68 8.16
CA GLY A 183 21.95 18.63 9.08
C GLY A 183 20.49 18.94 8.77
N LEU A 184 19.85 18.22 7.84
CA LEU A 184 18.44 18.41 7.52
C LEU A 184 17.56 17.60 8.48
N LYS A 185 16.54 18.24 9.04
CA LYS A 185 15.59 17.56 9.94
C LYS A 185 14.47 16.91 9.13
N VAL A 186 14.48 15.58 9.04
CA VAL A 186 13.40 14.81 8.43
C VAL A 186 12.12 14.89 9.29
N VAL A 187 10.99 15.18 8.67
CA VAL A 187 9.68 15.34 9.36
C VAL A 187 8.59 14.43 8.81
N ARG A 188 8.78 13.83 7.63
CA ARG A 188 7.87 12.86 7.03
C ARG A 188 8.63 11.93 6.09
N LYS A 189 8.26 10.66 6.10
CA LYS A 189 8.71 9.63 5.17
C LYS A 189 7.48 8.97 4.57
N LYS A 190 7.42 8.90 3.24
CA LYS A 190 6.27 8.36 2.50
C LYS A 190 6.73 7.39 1.43
N ILE A 191 5.99 6.29 1.27
CA ILE A 191 6.15 5.30 0.20
C ILE A 191 4.83 5.19 -0.54
N GLU A 192 4.88 5.46 -1.83
CA GLU A 192 3.77 5.30 -2.76
C GLU A 192 4.06 4.18 -3.74
N THR A 193 3.02 3.62 -4.31
CA THR A 193 3.13 2.56 -5.31
C THR A 193 1.95 2.62 -6.28
N VAL A 194 1.91 1.67 -7.20
CA VAL A 194 0.84 1.56 -8.18
C VAL A 194 -0.52 1.34 -7.51
N PRO A 195 -1.60 1.88 -8.10
CA PRO A 195 -2.91 1.87 -7.46
C PRO A 195 -3.60 0.50 -7.47
N TRP A 196 -3.03 -0.49 -8.19
CA TRP A 196 -3.46 -1.88 -8.18
C TRP A 196 -2.60 -2.78 -7.28
N HIS A 197 -1.68 -2.21 -6.48
CA HIS A 197 -0.87 -2.96 -5.50
C HIS A 197 -1.75 -3.78 -4.54
N PRO A 198 -1.43 -5.03 -4.16
CA PRO A 198 -2.25 -5.92 -3.31
C PRO A 198 -2.92 -5.31 -2.07
N ALA A 199 -2.28 -4.32 -1.43
CA ALA A 199 -2.83 -3.62 -0.27
C ALA A 199 -3.90 -2.56 -0.60
N ALA A 200 -3.98 -2.10 -1.85
CA ALA A 200 -4.94 -1.07 -2.26
C ALA A 200 -6.37 -1.64 -2.26
N PRO A 201 -7.36 -0.89 -1.73
CA PRO A 201 -8.73 -1.38 -1.63
C PRO A 201 -9.40 -1.45 -3.01
N SER A 202 -10.30 -2.42 -3.21
CA SER A 202 -11.05 -2.58 -4.47
C SER A 202 -12.39 -3.29 -4.26
N LEU A 203 -13.39 -2.91 -5.05
CA LEU A 203 -14.72 -3.53 -5.08
C LEU A 203 -14.74 -4.90 -5.75
N LYS A 204 -13.78 -5.18 -6.62
CA LYS A 204 -13.65 -6.48 -7.31
C LYS A 204 -12.97 -7.53 -6.42
N HIS A 205 -12.64 -7.14 -5.20
CA HIS A 205 -11.65 -7.75 -4.35
C HIS A 205 -12.18 -7.87 -2.92
N ALA A 206 -11.71 -8.85 -2.15
CA ALA A 206 -12.20 -9.16 -0.82
C ALA A 206 -11.74 -8.16 0.26
N ALA A 207 -10.94 -7.16 -0.11
CA ALA A 207 -10.53 -6.04 0.73
C ALA A 207 -11.02 -4.69 0.13
N PRO A 208 -12.31 -4.35 0.25
CA PRO A 208 -12.84 -3.08 -0.27
C PRO A 208 -12.59 -1.88 0.65
N VAL A 209 -11.99 -2.11 1.83
CA VAL A 209 -11.82 -1.09 2.87
C VAL A 209 -10.40 -0.55 2.83
N MET A 210 -10.28 0.79 2.82
CA MET A 210 -8.99 1.48 2.90
C MET A 210 -8.20 1.03 4.15
N PRO A 211 -6.95 0.55 4.00
CA PRO A 211 -6.11 0.29 5.15
C PRO A 211 -5.85 1.56 5.96
N LYS A 212 -5.59 1.40 7.26
CA LYS A 212 -5.27 2.52 8.13
C LYS A 212 -4.05 3.30 7.58
N ASP A 213 -4.14 4.63 7.64
CA ASP A 213 -3.07 5.56 7.24
C ASP A 213 -2.65 5.45 5.76
N CYS A 214 -3.47 4.79 4.92
CA CYS A 214 -3.31 4.70 3.47
C CYS A 214 -4.36 5.54 2.74
N TYR A 215 -4.08 5.89 1.49
CA TYR A 215 -4.99 6.66 0.63
C TYR A 215 -4.54 6.57 -0.83
N PHE A 216 -5.44 6.88 -1.75
CA PHE A 216 -5.05 7.16 -3.13
C PHE A 216 -4.68 8.63 -3.29
N GLU A 217 -3.65 8.89 -4.09
CA GLU A 217 -3.24 10.23 -4.49
C GLU A 217 -3.12 10.28 -6.01
N CYS A 218 -3.70 11.31 -6.61
CA CYS A 218 -3.74 11.46 -8.06
C CYS A 218 -3.23 12.86 -8.43
N HIS A 219 -2.34 12.94 -9.40
CA HIS A 219 -1.73 14.18 -9.84
C HIS A 219 -2.00 14.45 -11.32
N PHE A 220 -2.55 15.62 -11.61
CA PHE A 220 -2.73 16.14 -12.96
C PHE A 220 -1.77 17.31 -13.19
N GLY A 221 -0.83 17.14 -14.12
CA GLY A 221 0.02 18.25 -14.55
C GLY A 221 -0.73 19.11 -15.58
N VAL A 222 -1.07 20.34 -15.20
CA VAL A 222 -1.87 21.24 -16.03
C VAL A 222 -1.01 22.42 -16.48
N LYS A 223 -0.88 22.58 -17.80
CA LYS A 223 -0.23 23.77 -18.38
C LYS A 223 -1.22 24.93 -18.41
N THR A 224 -0.81 26.06 -17.85
CA THR A 224 -1.64 27.27 -17.78
C THR A 224 -0.77 28.53 -17.82
N GLN A 225 -1.40 29.69 -17.85
CA GLN A 225 -0.76 31.01 -17.75
C GLN A 225 -1.15 31.71 -16.45
N ASN A 226 -0.32 32.65 -16.01
CA ASN A 226 -0.64 33.51 -14.88
C ASN A 226 -1.88 34.39 -15.17
N GLY A 227 -2.45 35.00 -14.13
CA GLY A 227 -3.58 35.93 -14.26
C GLY A 227 -4.92 35.20 -14.44
N PRO A 228 -5.80 35.61 -15.37
CA PRO A 228 -7.17 35.10 -15.46
C PRO A 228 -7.28 33.58 -15.67
N ALA A 229 -6.34 32.98 -16.40
CA ALA A 229 -6.33 31.53 -16.65
C ALA A 229 -6.06 30.72 -15.37
N MET A 230 -5.17 31.23 -14.50
CA MET A 230 -4.89 30.67 -13.18
C MET A 230 -6.11 30.78 -12.25
N ALA A 231 -6.80 31.92 -12.25
CA ALA A 231 -8.00 32.12 -11.44
C ALA A 231 -9.14 31.15 -11.83
N ARG A 232 -9.34 30.92 -13.13
CA ARG A 232 -10.29 29.92 -13.63
C ARG A 232 -9.88 28.49 -13.24
N LEU A 233 -8.59 28.17 -13.33
CA LEU A 233 -8.09 26.84 -12.96
C LEU A 233 -8.31 26.57 -11.47
N ARG A 234 -8.12 27.58 -10.63
CA ARG A 234 -8.38 27.49 -9.19
C ARG A 234 -9.85 27.28 -8.88
N ALA A 235 -10.75 28.01 -9.54
CA ALA A 235 -12.19 27.81 -9.38
C ALA A 235 -12.59 26.37 -9.76
N LEU A 236 -12.07 25.86 -10.87
CA LEU A 236 -12.33 24.50 -11.33
C LEU A 236 -11.72 23.44 -10.40
N ALA A 237 -10.48 23.64 -9.92
CA ALA A 237 -9.84 22.75 -8.97
C ALA A 237 -10.68 22.61 -7.69
N LYS A 238 -11.21 23.73 -7.18
CA LYS A 238 -12.11 23.73 -6.01
C LYS A 238 -13.40 22.96 -6.25
N GLU A 239 -14.03 23.14 -7.40
CA GLU A 239 -15.25 22.41 -7.79
C GLU A 239 -15.00 20.90 -7.86
N LEU A 240 -13.83 20.51 -8.37
CA LEU A 240 -13.41 19.12 -8.53
C LEU A 240 -12.80 18.50 -7.26
N GLY A 241 -12.69 19.25 -6.15
CA GLY A 241 -12.06 18.78 -4.93
C GLY A 241 -10.55 18.52 -5.06
N CYS A 242 -9.88 19.23 -5.98
CA CYS A 242 -8.44 19.15 -6.19
C CYS A 242 -7.70 20.30 -5.49
N HIS A 243 -6.47 20.02 -5.10
CA HIS A 243 -5.56 20.97 -4.45
C HIS A 243 -4.43 21.35 -5.40
N MET A 244 -4.08 22.63 -5.48
CA MET A 244 -3.06 23.12 -6.40
C MET A 244 -1.69 23.20 -5.73
N SER A 245 -0.66 22.75 -6.42
CA SER A 245 0.74 22.98 -6.05
C SER A 245 1.60 23.29 -7.27
N ARG A 246 2.75 23.93 -7.04
CA ARG A 246 3.74 24.21 -8.08
C ARG A 246 5.13 23.85 -7.60
N ASN A 247 5.90 23.16 -8.43
CA ASN A 247 7.32 22.95 -8.14
C ASN A 247 8.13 24.19 -8.51
N THR A 248 8.69 24.88 -7.53
CA THR A 248 9.43 26.13 -7.71
C THR A 248 10.72 25.96 -8.52
N PHE A 249 11.28 24.74 -8.56
CA PHE A 249 12.46 24.42 -9.38
C PHE A 249 12.13 24.22 -10.86
N LYS A 250 10.87 23.97 -11.22
CA LYS A 250 10.45 23.89 -12.63
C LYS A 250 10.02 25.28 -13.12
N ARG A 251 10.77 25.82 -14.07
CA ARG A 251 10.42 27.04 -14.80
C ARG A 251 10.35 26.73 -16.29
N THR A 252 9.29 27.21 -16.93
CA THR A 252 9.06 27.15 -18.37
C THR A 252 8.86 28.59 -18.84
N GLU A 253 9.45 28.96 -19.97
CA GLU A 253 9.42 30.35 -20.47
C GLU A 253 8.01 30.75 -20.94
N ASP A 254 7.27 29.79 -21.54
CA ASP A 254 6.00 30.09 -22.23
C ASP A 254 4.73 29.82 -21.43
N HIS A 255 4.83 29.01 -20.37
CA HIS A 255 3.68 28.58 -19.55
C HIS A 255 4.10 28.28 -18.12
N VAL A 256 3.14 27.97 -17.27
CA VAL A 256 3.34 27.45 -15.91
C VAL A 256 2.69 26.07 -15.83
N VAL A 257 3.41 25.10 -15.27
CA VAL A 257 2.83 23.78 -14.94
C VAL A 257 2.38 23.81 -13.49
N VAL A 258 1.09 23.62 -13.27
CA VAL A 258 0.48 23.46 -11.94
C VAL A 258 0.08 22.01 -11.77
N MET A 259 0.42 21.42 -10.62
CA MET A 259 -0.06 20.09 -10.26
C MET A 259 -1.40 20.25 -9.53
N LEU A 260 -2.45 19.63 -10.06
CA LEU A 260 -3.71 19.43 -9.35
C LEU A 260 -3.66 18.06 -8.70
N THR A 261 -3.78 18.03 -7.38
CA THR A 261 -3.75 16.82 -6.58
C THR A 261 -5.14 16.50 -6.05
N TYR A 262 -5.61 15.29 -6.29
CA TYR A 262 -6.82 14.72 -5.69
C TYR A 262 -6.42 13.59 -4.74
N ARG A 263 -7.06 13.52 -3.56
CA ARG A 263 -6.83 12.46 -2.58
C ARG A 263 -8.13 11.83 -2.14
N ASP A 264 -8.10 10.50 -2.01
CA ASP A 264 -9.23 9.73 -1.51
C ASP A 264 -8.77 8.79 -0.38
N TYR A 265 -9.38 8.95 0.80
CA TYR A 265 -9.06 8.24 2.04
C TYR A 265 -10.04 7.10 2.37
N GLU A 266 -11.08 6.88 1.55
CA GLU A 266 -12.18 5.96 1.88
C GLU A 266 -12.54 5.02 0.72
N GLY A 267 -12.43 5.53 -0.51
CA GLY A 267 -12.87 4.91 -1.73
C GLY A 267 -12.00 3.73 -2.15
N PRO A 268 -12.62 2.66 -2.68
CA PRO A 268 -11.91 1.60 -3.40
C PRO A 268 -11.42 2.11 -4.76
N TYR A 269 -10.42 1.44 -5.31
CA TYR A 269 -9.74 1.78 -6.56
C TYR A 269 -10.68 2.12 -7.73
N GLU A 270 -11.78 1.38 -7.90
CA GLU A 270 -12.74 1.62 -8.98
C GLU A 270 -13.45 2.97 -8.84
N LYS A 271 -13.79 3.38 -7.61
CA LYS A 271 -14.42 4.70 -7.39
C LYS A 271 -13.42 5.82 -7.62
N VAL A 272 -12.18 5.64 -7.16
CA VAL A 272 -11.11 6.62 -7.39
C VAL A 272 -10.82 6.76 -8.88
N THR A 273 -10.77 5.65 -9.61
CA THR A 273 -10.56 5.67 -11.07
C THR A 273 -11.66 6.48 -11.77
N ALA A 274 -12.94 6.26 -11.41
CA ALA A 274 -14.04 7.04 -11.97
C ALA A 274 -13.96 8.54 -11.63
N ALA A 275 -13.52 8.89 -10.41
CA ALA A 275 -13.29 10.27 -10.01
C ALA A 275 -12.14 10.91 -10.81
N VAL A 276 -11.03 10.20 -10.98
CA VAL A 276 -9.87 10.64 -11.77
C VAL A 276 -10.25 10.87 -13.23
N GLU A 277 -10.99 9.94 -13.84
CA GLU A 277 -11.50 10.08 -15.21
C GLU A 277 -12.40 11.31 -15.35
N HIS A 278 -13.28 11.54 -14.38
CA HIS A 278 -14.14 12.73 -14.35
C HIS A 278 -13.33 14.03 -14.24
N ILE A 279 -12.35 14.09 -13.35
CA ILE A 279 -11.48 15.27 -13.17
C ILE A 279 -10.71 15.55 -14.46
N GLY A 280 -10.08 14.53 -15.04
CA GLY A 280 -9.32 14.66 -16.29
C GLY A 280 -10.21 15.10 -17.46
N ALA A 281 -11.43 14.57 -17.58
CA ALA A 281 -12.39 14.98 -18.59
C ALA A 281 -12.83 16.45 -18.41
N SER A 282 -13.12 16.86 -17.18
CA SER A 282 -13.53 18.23 -16.85
C SER A 282 -12.43 19.25 -17.16
N LEU A 283 -11.17 18.93 -16.85
CA LEU A 283 -10.02 19.79 -17.20
C LEU A 283 -9.89 19.97 -18.72
N ARG A 284 -9.97 18.89 -19.50
CA ARG A 284 -9.89 18.93 -20.97
C ARG A 284 -11.08 19.67 -21.58
N ALA A 285 -12.29 19.47 -21.05
CA ALA A 285 -13.49 20.18 -21.50
C ALA A 285 -13.42 21.70 -21.23
N ALA A 286 -12.75 22.10 -20.15
CA ALA A 286 -12.46 23.50 -19.85
C ALA A 286 -11.30 24.10 -20.71
N GLY A 287 -10.71 23.30 -21.61
CA GLY A 287 -9.67 23.75 -22.55
C GLY A 287 -8.25 23.74 -21.99
N TYR A 288 -8.01 23.07 -20.85
CA TYR A 288 -6.66 22.94 -20.30
C TYR A 288 -5.88 21.80 -20.96
N ASP A 289 -4.58 22.00 -21.17
CA ASP A 289 -3.64 20.96 -21.58
C ASP A 289 -3.13 20.19 -20.34
N VAL A 290 -3.49 18.91 -20.25
CA VAL A 290 -3.10 18.01 -19.17
C VAL A 290 -1.94 17.14 -19.66
N ASP A 291 -0.74 17.41 -19.18
CA ASP A 291 0.50 16.78 -19.68
C ASP A 291 0.82 15.46 -18.99
N LYS A 292 0.32 15.28 -17.76
CA LYS A 292 0.53 14.09 -16.93
C LYS A 292 -0.70 13.78 -16.11
N GLU A 293 -0.96 12.49 -15.97
CA GLU A 293 -1.97 11.91 -15.09
C GLU A 293 -1.29 10.75 -14.38
N ILE A 294 -1.09 10.90 -13.06
CA ILE A 294 -0.41 9.92 -12.22
C ILE A 294 -1.39 9.53 -11.13
N VAL A 295 -1.59 8.23 -10.94
CA VAL A 295 -2.45 7.67 -9.90
C VAL A 295 -1.60 6.74 -9.07
N GLU A 296 -1.56 6.99 -7.77
CA GLU A 296 -0.69 6.30 -6.82
C GLU A 296 -1.48 5.91 -5.57
N PHE A 297 -0.97 4.87 -4.90
CA PHE A 297 -1.47 4.40 -3.62
C PHE A 297 -0.40 4.63 -2.55
N SER A 298 -0.70 5.49 -1.58
CA SER A 298 0.16 5.74 -0.43
C SER A 298 0.11 4.55 0.52
N LEU A 299 1.18 3.76 0.51
CA LEU A 299 1.31 2.51 1.26
C LEU A 299 1.87 2.72 2.67
N TYR A 300 2.68 3.78 2.85
CA TYR A 300 3.30 4.12 4.12
C TYR A 300 3.50 5.62 4.20
N ASP A 301 3.11 6.22 5.32
CA ASP A 301 3.28 7.64 5.57
C ASP A 301 3.43 7.89 7.08
N THR A 302 4.59 8.36 7.52
CA THR A 302 4.83 8.60 8.96
C THR A 302 4.04 9.79 9.51
N LYS A 303 3.43 10.61 8.65
CA LYS A 303 2.73 11.82 9.04
C LYS A 303 1.63 12.16 8.04
N VAL A 304 0.59 11.32 7.97
CA VAL A 304 -0.59 11.50 7.09
C VAL A 304 -1.20 12.91 7.17
N HIS A 305 -1.19 13.52 8.36
CA HIS A 305 -1.72 14.86 8.60
C HIS A 305 -0.74 16.01 8.27
N HIS A 306 0.43 15.75 7.68
CA HIS A 306 1.39 16.80 7.30
C HIS A 306 0.74 17.86 6.40
N ASP A 307 -0.14 17.40 5.51
CA ASP A 307 -0.83 18.24 4.54
C ASP A 307 -2.18 18.79 5.05
N ALA A 308 -2.55 18.56 6.32
CA ALA A 308 -3.88 18.91 6.83
C ALA A 308 -4.23 20.40 6.64
N ALA A 309 -3.26 21.30 6.79
CA ALA A 309 -3.47 22.73 6.55
C ALA A 309 -3.73 23.05 5.07
N TRP A 310 -3.08 22.34 4.15
CA TRP A 310 -3.29 22.47 2.71
C TRP A 310 -4.61 21.83 2.27
N LEU A 311 -4.98 20.69 2.87
CA LEU A 311 -6.22 19.98 2.58
C LEU A 311 -7.46 20.70 3.13
N ALA A 312 -7.40 21.22 4.36
CA ALA A 312 -8.49 22.00 4.95
C ALA A 312 -8.74 23.33 4.21
N ALA A 313 -7.76 23.76 3.43
CA ALA A 313 -7.77 25.00 2.67
C ALA A 313 -8.12 24.81 1.18
N ALA A 314 -8.75 23.71 0.74
CA ALA A 314 -9.34 23.61 -0.62
C ALA A 314 -10.82 23.30 -0.62
#